data_AF-Q79G13-F1
#
_entry.id   AF-Q79G13-F1
#
_cell.length_a   1.000
_cell.length_b   1.000
_cell.length_c   1.000
_cell.angle_alpha   90.00
_cell.angle_beta   90.00
_cell.angle_gamma   90.00
#
_symmetry.space_group_name_H-M   'P 1'
#
loop_
_entity.id
_entity.type
_entity.pdbx_description
1 polymer ?
#
loop_
_entity_poly.entity_id
_entity_poly.type
_entity_poly.pdbx_seq_one_letter_code
_entity_poly.pdbx_strand_id
1 'polypeptide(L)'
;MTRRTGQRWRGTLPGRRPWTRPAPATCRRHLAFVELRHYFARVMSSAIGSVARWIVPLLGVAAVASIGVIADPVRVVRAPALILVDAANPLAGKPFYVDPASAAMVAARNANPPNAELTSVANTPQSYWLDQAFPPATVGGTVARYTGAAQAAGAMPVLTLYGIPHRDCGSYASGGFATGTDYRGWIDAVASGLGSSPATIIVEPDALAMADCLSPDQRQERFDLVRYAVDTLTRDPAAAVYVDAGHSRWLSAEAMAARLNDVGVGRARGFSLNVSNFYTTDEEIGYGEAISGLTNGSHYVIDTSRNGAGPAPDAPLNWCNPSGRALGAPPTTATAGAHADAYLWIKRPGESDGTCGRGEPQAGRFVSQYAIDLAHNAGQ
;
A
#
# COMPACT_ATOMS: atom_id res chain seq x y z
N MET A 1 -2.01 64.28 -21.72
CA MET A 1 -0.74 64.88 -22.17
C MET A 1 0.29 63.78 -22.34
N THR A 2 1.00 63.78 -23.49
CA THR A 2 2.24 63.04 -23.85
C THR A 2 2.27 61.50 -23.63
N ARG A 3 2.08 60.65 -24.66
CA ARG A 3 2.99 60.26 -25.79
C ARG A 3 4.23 59.48 -25.27
N ARG A 4 4.70 58.35 -25.82
CA ARG A 4 4.60 57.81 -27.20
C ARG A 4 5.28 56.41 -27.30
N THR A 5 4.72 55.53 -28.17
CA THR A 5 5.37 54.60 -29.15
C THR A 5 6.35 53.51 -28.65
N GLY A 6 6.31 52.23 -29.06
CA GLY A 6 6.06 51.58 -30.36
C GLY A 6 7.28 50.66 -30.61
N GLN A 7 7.19 49.37 -30.94
CA GLN A 7 6.80 48.80 -32.24
C GLN A 7 6.64 47.26 -32.15
N ARG A 8 5.70 46.75 -32.94
CA ARG A 8 5.47 45.33 -33.30
C ARG A 8 6.49 44.84 -34.34
N TRP A 9 6.85 43.56 -34.25
CA TRP A 9 7.20 42.73 -35.41
C TRP A 9 6.13 41.64 -35.59
N ARG A 10 5.57 41.57 -36.81
CA ARG A 10 4.75 40.46 -37.32
C ARG A 10 5.67 39.55 -38.15
N GLY A 11 5.57 38.24 -37.92
CA GLY A 11 6.15 37.20 -38.78
C GLY A 11 5.16 36.05 -38.89
N THR A 12 4.76 35.77 -40.12
CA THR A 12 3.70 34.89 -40.64
C THR A 12 3.94 33.37 -40.46
N LEU A 13 2.88 32.63 -40.10
CA LEU A 13 2.72 31.18 -40.36
C LEU A 13 2.37 30.95 -41.85
N PRO A 14 2.67 29.78 -42.45
CA PRO A 14 1.66 28.70 -42.49
C PRO A 14 2.21 27.26 -42.60
N GLY A 15 1.35 26.26 -42.32
CA GLY A 15 1.48 24.94 -42.97
C GLY A 15 1.37 23.71 -42.07
N ARG A 16 0.14 23.24 -41.83
CA ARG A 16 -0.16 21.87 -41.36
C ARG A 16 0.24 20.84 -42.43
N ARG A 17 0.78 19.68 -42.05
CA ARG A 17 0.29 18.33 -42.47
C ARG A 17 0.80 17.23 -41.52
N PRO A 18 0.04 16.14 -41.35
CA PRO A 18 0.21 15.15 -40.29
C PRO A 18 1.06 13.96 -40.73
N TRP A 19 1.88 13.41 -39.83
CA TRP A 19 2.61 12.16 -40.08
C TRP A 19 1.86 10.96 -39.46
N THR A 20 1.38 10.12 -40.36
CA THR A 20 0.76 8.81 -40.16
C THR A 20 1.78 7.75 -39.76
N ARG A 21 1.41 6.89 -38.81
CA ARG A 21 2.12 5.64 -38.45
C ARG A 21 2.05 4.61 -39.60
N PRO A 22 3.10 3.85 -39.91
CA PRO A 22 3.00 2.58 -40.62
C PRO A 22 2.82 1.40 -39.65
N ALA A 23 1.91 0.50 -39.99
CA ALA A 23 1.62 -0.78 -39.35
C ALA A 23 2.73 -1.83 -39.62
N PRO A 24 2.79 -2.94 -38.86
CA PRO A 24 3.89 -3.90 -38.96
C PRO A 24 3.73 -4.84 -40.16
N ALA A 25 4.82 -5.07 -40.89
CA ALA A 25 4.89 -6.03 -41.98
C ALA A 25 5.14 -7.44 -41.44
N THR A 26 4.13 -8.30 -41.53
CA THR A 26 4.23 -9.76 -41.49
C THR A 26 4.92 -10.28 -42.75
N CYS A 27 5.97 -11.11 -42.59
CA CYS A 27 6.54 -11.90 -43.68
C CYS A 27 6.16 -13.38 -43.48
N ARG A 28 5.40 -13.92 -44.45
CA ARG A 28 5.03 -15.33 -44.61
C ARG A 28 6.10 -16.10 -45.39
N ARG A 29 6.03 -17.43 -45.25
CA ARG A 29 6.54 -18.54 -46.10
C ARG A 29 7.74 -19.26 -45.43
N HIS A 30 7.79 -20.58 -45.31
CA HIS A 30 7.32 -21.65 -46.20
C HIS A 30 7.15 -23.00 -45.45
N LEU A 31 6.16 -23.81 -45.89
CA LEU A 31 6.19 -25.29 -46.11
C LEU A 31 6.58 -26.22 -44.92
N ALA A 32 5.90 -27.31 -44.56
CA ALA A 32 5.09 -28.26 -45.31
C ALA A 32 4.29 -29.21 -44.37
N PHE A 33 3.11 -29.64 -44.86
CA PHE A 33 2.47 -30.98 -44.77
C PHE A 33 2.12 -31.58 -43.37
N VAL A 34 0.83 -31.73 -43.01
CA VAL A 34 -0.07 -32.91 -43.25
C VAL A 34 0.34 -34.07 -42.31
N GLU A 35 -0.46 -34.67 -41.43
CA GLU A 35 -1.89 -35.00 -41.44
C GLU A 35 -2.39 -35.47 -40.04
N LEU A 36 -3.71 -35.65 -39.98
CA LEU A 36 -4.63 -36.22 -38.98
C LEU A 36 -4.14 -37.51 -38.26
N ARG A 37 -4.39 -37.66 -36.94
CA ARG A 37 -5.63 -38.16 -36.28
C ARG A 37 -5.95 -39.65 -36.56
N HIS A 38 -5.92 -40.45 -35.47
CA HIS A 38 -6.41 -41.84 -35.29
C HIS A 38 -5.46 -42.99 -35.65
N TYR A 39 -5.65 -44.13 -34.96
CA TYR A 39 -4.94 -45.43 -34.98
C TYR A 39 -3.83 -45.56 -33.90
N PHE A 40 -3.76 -46.52 -32.98
CA PHE A 40 -4.31 -47.89 -32.90
C PHE A 40 -4.55 -48.28 -31.43
N ALA A 41 -5.78 -48.70 -31.11
CA ALA A 41 -6.01 -49.74 -30.11
C ALA A 41 -5.79 -51.11 -30.77
N ARG A 42 -5.50 -52.13 -29.95
CA ARG A 42 -5.49 -53.59 -30.22
C ARG A 42 -4.15 -54.27 -30.55
N VAL A 43 -3.79 -55.22 -29.65
CA VAL A 43 -3.70 -56.69 -29.89
C VAL A 43 -2.30 -57.36 -29.83
N MET A 44 -2.19 -58.28 -28.84
CA MET A 44 -1.46 -59.58 -28.80
C MET A 44 0.02 -59.58 -28.35
N SER A 45 0.31 -60.13 -27.15
CA SER A 45 0.76 -61.54 -26.88
C SER A 45 2.26 -61.72 -27.16
N SER A 46 3.11 -62.46 -26.43
CA SER A 46 3.05 -63.41 -25.31
C SER A 46 4.47 -63.98 -25.14
N ALA A 47 4.91 -64.39 -23.94
CA ALA A 47 5.80 -65.54 -23.61
C ALA A 47 6.55 -65.29 -22.27
N ILE A 48 6.16 -65.91 -21.14
CA ILE A 48 6.45 -67.27 -20.63
C ILE A 48 7.77 -67.37 -19.83
N GLY A 49 7.66 -67.90 -18.60
CA GLY A 49 8.76 -68.40 -17.75
C GLY A 49 8.50 -68.13 -16.25
N SER A 50 7.58 -68.84 -15.57
CA SER A 50 7.82 -70.05 -14.74
C SER A 50 8.74 -69.75 -13.52
N VAL A 51 8.37 -69.95 -12.23
CA VAL A 51 8.14 -71.24 -11.55
C VAL A 51 7.66 -71.02 -10.07
N ALA A 52 6.58 -71.73 -9.68
CA ALA A 52 6.25 -72.47 -8.42
C ALA A 52 6.58 -71.90 -7.01
N ARG A 53 5.89 -72.19 -5.89
CA ARG A 53 4.70 -72.94 -5.41
C ARG A 53 4.64 -72.62 -3.88
N TRP A 54 3.50 -72.49 -3.21
CA TRP A 54 2.87 -73.45 -2.25
C TRP A 54 1.64 -72.72 -1.62
N ILE A 55 0.36 -73.03 -1.94
CA ILE A 55 -0.59 -74.01 -1.33
C ILE A 55 -0.76 -73.77 0.20
N VAL A 56 -1.91 -73.41 0.80
CA VAL A 56 -3.24 -74.11 0.94
C VAL A 56 -4.34 -73.10 1.38
N PRO A 57 -5.64 -73.32 1.03
CA PRO A 57 -6.74 -72.34 1.12
C PRO A 57 -7.72 -72.60 2.28
N LEU A 58 -8.60 -71.63 2.58
CA LEU A 58 -9.90 -71.87 3.22
C LEU A 58 -10.95 -70.83 2.77
N LEU A 59 -12.04 -71.37 2.26
CA LEU A 59 -13.25 -70.73 1.74
C LEU A 59 -14.05 -70.00 2.83
N GLY A 60 -14.80 -68.94 2.47
CA GLY A 60 -15.94 -68.54 3.29
C GLY A 60 -16.53 -67.14 3.10
N VAL A 61 -17.37 -67.00 2.07
CA VAL A 61 -18.71 -66.34 2.16
C VAL A 61 -18.83 -64.80 2.23
N ALA A 62 -19.74 -64.34 1.36
CA ALA A 62 -20.62 -63.16 1.42
C ALA A 62 -20.13 -61.81 0.88
N ALA A 63 -20.58 -61.56 -0.36
CA ALA A 63 -20.83 -60.24 -0.92
C ALA A 63 -21.87 -59.47 -0.08
N VAL A 64 -21.52 -58.25 0.34
CA VAL A 64 -22.47 -57.23 0.79
C VAL A 64 -22.25 -55.99 -0.05
N ALA A 65 -23.25 -55.71 -0.90
CA ALA A 65 -23.39 -54.46 -1.62
C ALA A 65 -23.49 -53.30 -0.60
N SER A 66 -22.57 -52.34 -0.70
CA SER A 66 -22.65 -51.06 0.01
C SER A 66 -22.67 -49.94 -1.00
N ILE A 67 -23.83 -49.28 -1.08
CA ILE A 67 -24.07 -48.03 -1.78
C ILE A 67 -23.17 -46.97 -1.14
N GLY A 68 -22.06 -46.66 -1.81
CA GLY A 68 -21.15 -45.58 -1.44
C GLY A 68 -21.64 -44.27 -2.06
N VAL A 69 -22.26 -43.43 -1.25
CA VAL A 69 -22.61 -42.05 -1.56
C VAL A 69 -21.36 -41.30 -2.03
N ILE A 70 -21.40 -40.73 -3.23
CA ILE A 70 -20.41 -39.76 -3.71
C ILE A 70 -20.65 -38.47 -2.93
N ALA A 71 -19.99 -38.33 -1.79
CA ALA A 71 -19.89 -37.05 -1.09
C ALA A 71 -18.77 -36.24 -1.75
N ASP A 72 -19.11 -35.06 -2.25
CA ASP A 72 -18.13 -34.08 -2.74
C ASP A 72 -17.02 -33.88 -1.69
N PRO A 73 -15.76 -33.71 -2.11
CA PRO A 73 -14.68 -33.43 -1.17
C PRO A 73 -14.99 -32.12 -0.45
N VAL A 74 -15.21 -32.21 0.87
CA VAL A 74 -15.33 -31.04 1.75
C VAL A 74 -14.10 -30.18 1.54
N ARG A 75 -14.28 -28.97 0.97
CA ARG A 75 -13.25 -27.93 0.96
C ARG A 75 -12.98 -27.56 2.42
N VAL A 76 -11.89 -28.08 2.98
CA VAL A 76 -11.36 -27.62 4.26
C VAL A 76 -10.87 -26.18 4.04
N VAL A 77 -11.70 -25.20 4.40
CA VAL A 77 -11.26 -23.82 4.53
C VAL A 77 -10.35 -23.78 5.76
N ARG A 78 -9.04 -23.61 5.53
CA ARG A 78 -8.08 -23.44 6.62
C ARG A 78 -8.49 -22.20 7.41
N ALA A 79 -8.77 -22.37 8.71
CA ALA A 79 -9.06 -21.25 9.59
C ALA A 79 -7.91 -20.23 9.49
N PRO A 80 -8.18 -18.91 9.49
CA PRO A 80 -7.13 -17.91 9.48
C PRO A 80 -6.23 -18.13 10.70
N ALA A 81 -4.92 -18.06 10.50
CA ALA A 81 -3.98 -18.13 11.60
C ALA A 81 -4.23 -16.91 12.50
N LEU A 82 -4.72 -17.15 13.73
CA LEU A 82 -4.70 -16.16 14.78
C LEU A 82 -3.23 -15.90 15.11
N ILE A 83 -2.73 -14.71 14.76
CA ILE A 83 -1.41 -14.25 15.21
C ILE A 83 -1.58 -13.90 16.69
N LEU A 84 -0.99 -14.71 17.57
CA LEU A 84 -0.95 -14.44 19.00
C LEU A 84 -0.27 -13.09 19.25
N VAL A 85 -0.78 -12.33 20.22
CA VAL A 85 -0.26 -11.02 20.65
C VAL A 85 1.22 -11.10 21.08
N ASP A 86 1.71 -12.30 21.39
CA ASP A 86 3.11 -12.62 21.71
C ASP A 86 4.05 -12.71 20.48
N ALA A 87 3.54 -12.48 19.26
CA ALA A 87 4.39 -12.44 18.08
C ALA A 87 5.30 -11.19 18.10
N ALA A 88 6.61 -11.43 17.93
CA ALA A 88 7.63 -10.39 17.85
C ALA A 88 7.28 -9.30 16.80
N ASN A 89 7.75 -8.08 17.03
CA ASN A 89 7.55 -6.94 16.14
C ASN A 89 8.03 -7.25 14.69
N PRO A 90 7.13 -7.29 13.69
CA PRO A 90 7.47 -7.67 12.31
C PRO A 90 8.34 -6.63 11.58
N LEU A 91 8.43 -5.42 12.13
CA LEU A 91 9.21 -4.32 11.57
C LEU A 91 10.66 -4.33 12.06
N ALA A 92 10.97 -5.09 13.12
CA ALA A 92 12.32 -5.22 13.63
C ALA A 92 13.19 -6.14 12.75
N GLY A 93 14.51 -6.09 12.96
CA GLY A 93 15.48 -7.03 12.38
C GLY A 93 16.06 -6.65 11.00
N LYS A 94 15.53 -5.62 10.33
CA LYS A 94 16.10 -5.07 9.09
C LYS A 94 15.80 -3.56 8.97
N PRO A 95 16.62 -2.76 8.26
CA PRO A 95 16.32 -1.36 8.04
C PRO A 95 15.06 -1.19 7.18
N PHE A 96 14.40 -0.04 7.28
CA PHE A 96 13.36 0.36 6.32
C PHE A 96 13.99 0.77 4.98
N TYR A 97 13.25 0.55 3.90
CA TYR A 97 13.74 0.79 2.54
C TYR A 97 13.74 2.29 2.18
N VAL A 98 14.89 2.78 1.71
CA VAL A 98 15.02 4.12 1.13
C VAL A 98 14.71 4.03 -0.36
N ASP A 99 13.70 4.75 -0.83
CA ASP A 99 13.32 4.80 -2.24
C ASP A 99 14.39 5.57 -3.06
N PRO A 100 15.18 4.89 -3.91
CA PRO A 100 16.27 5.52 -4.65
C PRO A 100 15.79 6.44 -5.78
N ALA A 101 14.49 6.47 -6.05
CA ALA A 101 13.84 7.27 -7.08
C ALA A 101 12.84 8.29 -6.51
N SER A 102 12.82 8.50 -5.19
CA SER A 102 11.96 9.51 -4.56
C SER A 102 12.25 10.92 -5.07
N ALA A 103 11.26 11.81 -5.03
CA ALA A 103 11.43 13.20 -5.44
C ALA A 103 12.50 13.92 -4.59
N ALA A 104 12.61 13.60 -3.30
CA ALA A 104 13.68 14.08 -2.43
C ALA A 104 15.06 13.62 -2.93
N MET A 105 15.20 12.34 -3.32
CA MET A 105 16.44 11.81 -3.89
C MET A 105 16.81 12.49 -5.21
N VAL A 106 15.82 12.77 -6.07
CA VAL A 106 16.04 13.54 -7.31
C VAL A 106 16.48 14.98 -7.00
N ALA A 107 15.85 15.64 -6.02
CA ALA A 107 16.20 17.01 -5.63
C ALA A 107 17.60 17.08 -5.01
N ALA A 108 17.95 16.16 -4.10
CA ALA A 108 19.26 16.08 -3.47
C ALA A 108 20.39 15.87 -4.49
N ARG A 109 20.18 14.96 -5.47
CA ARG A 109 21.15 14.72 -6.56
C ARG A 109 21.32 15.91 -7.50
N ASN A 110 20.29 16.73 -7.66
CA ASN A 110 20.31 17.91 -8.54
C ASN A 110 20.70 19.21 -7.83
N ALA A 111 20.87 19.20 -6.50
CA ALA A 111 21.29 20.37 -5.74
C ALA A 111 22.72 20.80 -6.15
N ASN A 112 22.88 22.07 -6.51
CA ASN A 112 24.17 22.65 -6.89
C ASN A 112 24.36 24.04 -6.25
N PRO A 113 25.16 24.18 -5.17
CA PRO A 113 25.95 23.12 -4.53
C PRO A 113 25.08 22.06 -3.83
N PRO A 114 25.64 20.89 -3.45
CA PRO A 114 24.93 19.91 -2.64
C PRO A 114 24.31 20.55 -1.39
N ASN A 115 23.08 20.16 -1.07
CA ASN A 115 22.31 20.69 0.05
C ASN A 115 22.16 19.60 1.13
N ALA A 116 22.57 19.90 2.36
CA ALA A 116 22.63 18.92 3.46
C ALA A 116 21.22 18.48 3.91
N GLU A 117 20.28 19.41 3.96
CA GLU A 117 18.89 19.18 4.37
C GLU A 117 18.18 18.22 3.41
N LEU A 118 18.25 18.50 2.10
CA LEU A 118 17.70 17.61 1.07
C LEU A 118 18.35 16.23 1.09
N THR A 119 19.66 16.16 1.33
CA THR A 119 20.40 14.89 1.41
C THR A 119 19.94 14.06 2.61
N SER A 120 19.72 14.71 3.76
CA SER A 120 19.22 14.06 4.97
C SER A 120 17.81 13.49 4.76
N VAL A 121 16.89 14.30 4.22
CA VAL A 121 15.52 13.85 3.91
C VAL A 121 15.52 12.71 2.89
N ALA A 122 16.30 12.85 1.81
CA ALA A 122 16.37 11.85 0.75
C ALA A 122 16.88 10.48 1.22
N ASN A 123 17.85 10.46 2.14
CA ASN A 123 18.44 9.23 2.67
C ASN A 123 17.68 8.63 3.86
N THR A 124 16.61 9.28 4.31
CA THR A 124 15.75 8.74 5.37
C THR A 124 14.63 7.92 4.74
N PRO A 125 14.39 6.66 5.18
CA PRO A 125 13.35 5.81 4.59
C PRO A 125 11.96 6.41 4.81
N GLN A 126 11.09 6.27 3.82
CA GLN A 126 9.73 6.81 3.80
C GLN A 126 8.78 5.74 3.24
N SER A 127 7.48 6.02 3.10
CA SER A 127 6.57 5.10 2.39
C SER A 127 6.44 5.41 0.90
N TYR A 128 6.00 4.43 0.09
CA TYR A 128 5.61 4.62 -1.30
C TYR A 128 4.09 4.66 -1.45
N TRP A 129 3.57 5.81 -1.88
CA TRP A 129 2.14 6.07 -1.97
C TRP A 129 1.59 5.57 -3.31
N LEU A 130 0.56 4.72 -3.23
CA LEU A 130 -0.13 4.13 -4.36
C LEU A 130 -1.61 4.55 -4.31
N ASP A 131 -2.12 5.06 -5.43
CA ASP A 131 -3.51 5.48 -5.59
C ASP A 131 -4.08 5.10 -6.97
N GLN A 132 -5.18 5.75 -7.37
CA GLN A 132 -5.84 5.52 -8.66
C GLN A 132 -4.95 5.78 -9.89
N ALA A 133 -3.80 6.45 -9.75
CA ALA A 133 -2.82 6.59 -10.84
C ALA A 133 -2.16 5.24 -11.22
N PHE A 134 -2.25 4.24 -10.35
CA PHE A 134 -1.80 2.87 -10.59
C PHE A 134 -3.02 1.97 -10.80
N PRO A 135 -3.51 1.79 -12.04
CA PRO A 135 -4.73 1.04 -12.29
C PRO A 135 -4.57 -0.45 -11.90
N PRO A 136 -5.68 -1.17 -11.63
CA PRO A 136 -5.66 -2.60 -11.29
C PRO A 136 -4.85 -3.45 -12.29
N ALA A 137 -4.87 -3.08 -13.57
CA ALA A 137 -4.17 -3.78 -14.64
C ALA A 137 -2.63 -3.80 -14.50
N THR A 138 -2.03 -2.86 -13.76
CA THR A 138 -0.56 -2.72 -13.67
C THR A 138 -0.02 -2.61 -12.26
N VAL A 139 -0.84 -2.26 -11.26
CA VAL A 139 -0.36 -2.03 -9.88
C VAL A 139 0.35 -3.24 -9.28
N GLY A 140 -0.08 -4.47 -9.59
CA GLY A 140 0.59 -5.67 -9.09
C GLY A 140 2.05 -5.77 -9.55
N GLY A 141 2.35 -5.40 -10.79
CA GLY A 141 3.73 -5.34 -11.28
C GLY A 141 4.55 -4.22 -10.61
N THR A 142 3.93 -3.08 -10.33
CA THR A 142 4.55 -1.97 -9.58
C THR A 142 4.92 -2.41 -8.16
N VAL A 143 3.98 -3.03 -7.44
CA VAL A 143 4.17 -3.53 -6.08
C VAL A 143 5.28 -4.59 -6.05
N ALA A 144 5.22 -5.60 -6.93
CA ALA A 144 6.23 -6.65 -7.01
C ALA A 144 7.63 -6.11 -7.31
N ARG A 145 7.73 -5.10 -8.19
CA ARG A 145 9.01 -4.42 -8.47
C ARG A 145 9.55 -3.70 -7.23
N TYR A 146 8.69 -3.00 -6.49
CA TYR A 146 9.09 -2.23 -5.32
C TYR A 146 9.51 -3.13 -4.16
N THR A 147 8.72 -4.16 -3.85
CA THR A 147 9.03 -5.13 -2.80
C THR A 147 10.25 -5.97 -3.14
N GLY A 148 10.40 -6.39 -4.40
CA GLY A 148 11.60 -7.09 -4.88
C GLY A 148 12.87 -6.24 -4.78
N ALA A 149 12.80 -4.95 -5.10
CA ALA A 149 13.93 -4.03 -4.95
C ALA A 149 14.32 -3.83 -3.48
N ALA A 150 13.34 -3.71 -2.58
CA ALA A 150 13.59 -3.62 -1.14
C ALA A 150 14.19 -4.91 -0.58
N GLN A 151 13.68 -6.07 -1.02
CA GLN A 151 14.23 -7.38 -0.66
C GLN A 151 15.69 -7.52 -1.13
N ALA A 152 16.01 -7.10 -2.35
CA ALA A 152 17.38 -7.10 -2.87
C ALA A 152 18.31 -6.16 -2.09
N ALA A 153 17.77 -5.11 -1.46
CA ALA A 153 18.49 -4.22 -0.56
C ALA A 153 18.54 -4.71 0.91
N GLY A 154 17.93 -5.86 1.23
CA GLY A 154 17.85 -6.37 2.59
C GLY A 154 16.99 -5.49 3.52
N ALA A 155 16.00 -4.77 2.98
CA ALA A 155 15.23 -3.77 3.70
C ALA A 155 13.71 -4.07 3.70
N MET A 156 12.98 -3.48 4.65
CA MET A 156 11.51 -3.53 4.71
C MET A 156 10.90 -2.39 3.87
N PRO A 157 10.17 -2.67 2.78
CA PRO A 157 9.43 -1.63 2.07
C PRO A 157 8.21 -1.22 2.88
N VAL A 158 7.93 0.09 2.92
CA VAL A 158 6.67 0.64 3.45
C VAL A 158 5.86 1.17 2.27
N LEU A 159 4.64 0.69 2.09
CA LEU A 159 3.71 1.14 1.06
C LEU A 159 2.49 1.76 1.71
N THR A 160 1.99 2.85 1.15
CA THR A 160 0.77 3.51 1.60
C THR A 160 -0.28 3.40 0.51
N LEU A 161 -1.37 2.71 0.79
CA LEU A 161 -2.52 2.61 -0.09
C LEU A 161 -3.42 3.80 0.18
N TYR A 162 -3.74 4.58 -0.85
CA TYR A 162 -4.53 5.81 -0.73
C TYR A 162 -5.50 5.93 -1.91
N GLY A 163 -6.22 4.85 -2.19
CA GLY A 163 -7.08 4.70 -3.36
C GLY A 163 -8.58 4.74 -3.06
N ILE A 164 -9.01 4.91 -1.80
CA ILE A 164 -10.42 4.76 -1.39
C ILE A 164 -11.37 5.65 -2.22
N PRO A 165 -12.55 5.16 -2.64
CA PRO A 165 -13.56 6.01 -3.26
C PRO A 165 -13.94 7.21 -2.37
N HIS A 166 -14.22 8.34 -3.01
CA HIS A 166 -14.50 9.62 -2.34
C HIS A 166 -13.33 10.08 -1.43
N ARG A 167 -12.09 9.81 -1.84
CA ARG A 167 -10.88 10.15 -1.08
C ARG A 167 -10.86 11.63 -0.71
N ASP A 168 -10.45 11.89 0.53
CA ASP A 168 -10.34 13.25 1.10
C ASP A 168 -11.65 14.06 1.02
N CYS A 169 -12.79 13.38 0.86
CA CYS A 169 -14.12 13.97 0.75
C CYS A 169 -14.23 15.12 -0.27
N GLY A 170 -13.43 15.07 -1.34
CA GLY A 170 -13.40 16.11 -2.37
C GLY A 170 -12.56 17.34 -2.03
N SER A 171 -11.73 17.29 -0.98
CA SER A 171 -10.82 18.37 -0.56
C SER A 171 -9.49 18.36 -1.36
N TYR A 172 -8.41 18.90 -0.80
CA TYR A 172 -7.16 19.17 -1.51
C TYR A 172 -6.45 17.94 -2.09
N ALA A 173 -6.58 16.78 -1.46
CA ALA A 173 -6.05 15.49 -1.88
C ALA A 173 -7.10 14.60 -2.55
N SER A 174 -8.21 15.19 -3.03
CA SER A 174 -9.27 14.48 -3.72
C SER A 174 -8.78 13.56 -4.85
N GLY A 175 -9.47 12.42 -4.99
CA GLY A 175 -9.08 11.35 -5.89
C GLY A 175 -9.75 10.04 -5.48
N GLY A 176 -8.99 8.96 -5.55
CA GLY A 176 -9.47 7.61 -5.31
C GLY A 176 -10.11 6.97 -6.54
N PHE A 177 -10.36 5.67 -6.44
CA PHE A 177 -11.10 4.92 -7.45
C PHE A 177 -12.56 5.39 -7.53
N ALA A 178 -13.16 5.26 -8.72
CA ALA A 178 -14.52 5.73 -8.97
C ALA A 178 -15.58 4.94 -8.19
N THR A 179 -15.36 3.63 -8.01
CA THR A 179 -16.32 2.71 -7.40
C THR A 179 -15.66 1.74 -6.44
N GLY A 180 -16.44 1.16 -5.51
CA GLY A 180 -15.98 0.07 -4.67
C GLY A 180 -15.53 -1.17 -5.46
N THR A 181 -16.10 -1.43 -6.63
CA THR A 181 -15.67 -2.53 -7.51
C THR A 181 -14.25 -2.32 -8.03
N ASP A 182 -13.94 -1.11 -8.50
CA ASP A 182 -12.59 -0.78 -8.97
C ASP A 182 -11.57 -0.87 -7.83
N TYR A 183 -11.96 -0.39 -6.64
CA TYR A 183 -11.13 -0.48 -5.44
C TYR A 183 -10.81 -1.92 -5.05
N ARG A 184 -11.82 -2.82 -5.04
CA ARG A 184 -11.61 -4.25 -4.75
C ARG A 184 -10.65 -4.89 -5.74
N GLY A 185 -10.85 -4.64 -7.04
CA GLY A 185 -9.94 -5.14 -8.08
C GLY A 185 -8.52 -4.59 -7.96
N TRP A 186 -8.37 -3.35 -7.50
CA TRP A 186 -7.08 -2.76 -7.21
C TRP A 186 -6.38 -3.43 -6.03
N ILE A 187 -7.08 -3.65 -4.91
CA ILE A 187 -6.58 -4.39 -3.75
C ILE A 187 -6.16 -5.81 -4.13
N ASP A 188 -6.96 -6.51 -4.94
CA ASP A 188 -6.62 -7.85 -5.43
C ASP A 188 -5.28 -7.85 -6.21
N ALA A 189 -5.09 -6.84 -7.06
CA ALA A 189 -3.86 -6.68 -7.83
C ALA A 189 -2.66 -6.30 -6.94
N VAL A 190 -2.85 -5.46 -5.91
CA VAL A 190 -1.83 -5.15 -4.91
C VAL A 190 -1.41 -6.42 -4.16
N ALA A 191 -2.37 -7.19 -3.64
CA ALA A 191 -2.10 -8.45 -2.94
C ALA A 191 -1.39 -9.48 -3.83
N SER A 192 -1.77 -9.57 -5.10
CA SER A 192 -1.06 -10.39 -6.10
C SER A 192 0.39 -9.96 -6.30
N GLY A 193 0.65 -8.64 -6.29
CA GLY A 193 2.01 -8.08 -6.38
C GLY A 193 2.85 -8.27 -5.11
N LEU A 194 2.23 -8.35 -3.93
CA LEU A 194 2.91 -8.69 -2.68
C LEU A 194 3.31 -10.17 -2.66
N GLY A 195 2.38 -11.07 -3.00
CA GLY A 195 2.59 -12.51 -2.99
C GLY A 195 2.91 -13.02 -1.59
N SER A 196 4.19 -13.23 -1.31
CA SER A 196 4.71 -13.61 0.01
C SER A 196 5.95 -12.80 0.40
N SER A 197 6.12 -11.61 -0.19
CA SER A 197 7.28 -10.75 0.01
C SER A 197 7.08 -9.86 1.24
N PRO A 198 8.11 -9.63 2.07
CA PRO A 198 7.99 -8.73 3.21
C PRO A 198 7.56 -7.32 2.78
N ALA A 199 6.52 -6.80 3.43
CA ALA A 199 6.06 -5.43 3.23
C ALA A 199 5.37 -4.89 4.49
N THR A 200 5.46 -3.58 4.68
CA THR A 200 4.61 -2.84 5.63
C THR A 200 3.57 -2.08 4.82
N ILE A 201 2.30 -2.24 5.14
CA ILE A 201 1.20 -1.61 4.40
C ILE A 201 0.43 -0.68 5.33
N ILE A 202 0.39 0.60 4.97
CA ILE A 202 -0.48 1.60 5.57
C ILE A 202 -1.76 1.67 4.73
N VAL A 203 -2.90 1.30 5.30
CA VAL A 203 -4.17 1.18 4.58
C VAL A 203 -5.01 2.43 4.76
N GLU A 204 -5.13 3.17 3.67
CA GLU A 204 -6.07 4.29 3.46
C GLU A 204 -6.02 5.37 4.54
N PRO A 205 -4.96 6.19 4.57
CA PRO A 205 -4.90 7.41 5.38
C PRO A 205 -6.23 8.15 5.39
N ASP A 206 -6.69 8.55 6.57
CA ASP A 206 -7.90 9.34 6.82
C ASP A 206 -9.23 8.64 6.51
N ALA A 207 -9.25 7.47 5.86
CA ALA A 207 -10.50 6.89 5.35
C ALA A 207 -11.52 6.65 6.47
N LEU A 208 -11.10 6.03 7.57
CA LEU A 208 -11.96 5.80 8.72
C LEU A 208 -12.28 7.08 9.49
N ALA A 209 -11.30 7.95 9.70
CA ALA A 209 -11.46 9.17 10.48
C ALA A 209 -12.38 10.20 9.80
N MET A 210 -12.30 10.29 8.47
CA MET A 210 -13.07 11.24 7.65
C MET A 210 -14.39 10.66 7.12
N ALA A 211 -14.74 9.42 7.47
CA ALA A 211 -15.89 8.70 6.89
C ALA A 211 -17.26 9.37 7.14
N ASP A 212 -17.38 10.25 8.14
CA ASP A 212 -18.64 10.93 8.48
C ASP A 212 -18.97 12.10 7.53
N CYS A 213 -18.09 12.39 6.56
CA CYS A 213 -18.42 13.29 5.45
C CYS A 213 -19.38 12.64 4.43
N LEU A 214 -19.54 11.32 4.48
CA LEU A 214 -20.31 10.53 3.53
C LEU A 214 -21.76 10.33 4.00
N SER A 215 -22.64 9.95 3.06
CA SER A 215 -23.94 9.40 3.43
C SER A 215 -23.80 8.09 4.22
N PRO A 216 -24.79 7.68 5.02
CA PRO A 216 -24.72 6.44 5.81
C PRO A 216 -24.36 5.19 4.97
N ASP A 217 -24.94 5.05 3.78
CA ASP A 217 -24.67 3.91 2.89
C ASP A 217 -23.23 3.94 2.34
N GLN A 218 -22.75 5.10 1.89
CA GLN A 218 -21.37 5.26 1.42
C GLN A 218 -20.34 5.08 2.55
N ARG A 219 -20.70 5.48 3.78
CA ARG A 219 -19.87 5.25 4.97
C ARG A 219 -19.74 3.75 5.24
N GLN A 220 -20.85 3.00 5.17
CA GLN A 220 -20.80 1.55 5.31
C GLN A 220 -20.00 0.91 4.18
N GLU A 221 -20.18 1.34 2.92
CA GLU A 221 -19.36 0.87 1.81
C GLU A 221 -17.87 1.11 2.07
N ARG A 222 -17.48 2.29 2.54
CA ARG A 222 -16.08 2.58 2.89
C ARG A 222 -15.53 1.60 3.93
N PHE A 223 -16.29 1.28 4.97
CA PHE A 223 -15.87 0.30 5.98
C PHE A 223 -15.74 -1.10 5.37
N ASP A 224 -16.66 -1.49 4.49
CA ASP A 224 -16.60 -2.77 3.78
C ASP A 224 -15.40 -2.87 2.83
N LEU A 225 -14.96 -1.76 2.25
CA LEU A 225 -13.77 -1.69 1.40
C LEU A 225 -12.47 -1.75 2.22
N VAL A 226 -12.40 -1.05 3.35
CA VAL A 226 -11.24 -1.16 4.26
C VAL A 226 -11.15 -2.57 4.84
N ARG A 227 -12.28 -3.18 5.23
CA ARG A 227 -12.33 -4.60 5.65
C ARG A 227 -11.85 -5.53 4.55
N TYR A 228 -12.24 -5.28 3.30
CA TYR A 228 -11.77 -6.06 2.15
C TYR A 228 -10.25 -5.94 1.95
N ALA A 229 -9.69 -4.73 2.13
CA ALA A 229 -8.26 -4.51 2.10
C ALA A 229 -7.54 -5.33 3.17
N VAL A 230 -8.00 -5.28 4.42
CA VAL A 230 -7.47 -6.12 5.50
C VAL A 230 -7.50 -7.60 5.12
N ASP A 231 -8.68 -8.13 4.80
CA ASP A 231 -8.89 -9.56 4.53
C ASP A 231 -8.09 -10.11 3.33
N THR A 232 -7.76 -9.23 2.38
CA THR A 232 -7.07 -9.61 1.15
C THR A 232 -5.55 -9.46 1.29
N LEU A 233 -5.08 -8.36 1.89
CA LEU A 233 -3.65 -8.08 2.03
C LEU A 233 -3.00 -8.98 3.08
N THR A 234 -3.70 -9.34 4.16
CA THR A 234 -3.18 -10.24 5.20
C THR A 234 -3.11 -11.71 4.76
N ARG A 235 -3.47 -12.02 3.50
CA ARG A 235 -3.18 -13.34 2.91
C ARG A 235 -1.69 -13.53 2.65
N ASP A 236 -0.94 -12.44 2.48
CA ASP A 236 0.51 -12.47 2.56
C ASP A 236 0.94 -12.54 4.03
N PRO A 237 1.50 -13.67 4.51
CA PRO A 237 1.91 -13.80 5.90
C PRO A 237 3.11 -12.91 6.28
N ALA A 238 3.82 -12.34 5.30
CA ALA A 238 4.94 -11.44 5.51
C ALA A 238 4.54 -9.95 5.46
N ALA A 239 3.26 -9.65 5.15
CA ALA A 239 2.74 -8.30 5.15
C ALA A 239 2.33 -7.85 6.57
N ALA A 240 2.99 -6.81 7.08
CA ALA A 240 2.58 -6.11 8.29
C ALA A 240 1.57 -5.00 7.92
N VAL A 241 0.28 -5.29 8.09
CA VAL A 241 -0.83 -4.39 7.69
C VAL A 241 -1.27 -3.51 8.86
N TYR A 242 -1.33 -2.20 8.65
CA TYR A 242 -1.79 -1.20 9.60
C TYR A 242 -2.91 -0.38 8.97
N VAL A 243 -4.11 -0.42 9.57
CA VAL A 243 -5.26 0.38 9.13
C VAL A 243 -5.15 1.79 9.67
N ASP A 244 -5.32 2.81 8.83
CA ASP A 244 -5.21 4.17 9.32
C ASP A 244 -6.32 4.57 10.30
N ALA A 245 -5.92 5.21 11.39
CA ALA A 245 -6.75 5.56 12.53
C ALA A 245 -6.71 7.07 12.85
N GLY A 246 -6.33 7.91 11.88
CA GLY A 246 -6.26 9.35 12.06
C GLY A 246 -5.18 9.75 13.07
N HIS A 247 -5.55 10.57 14.05
CA HIS A 247 -4.64 11.08 15.08
C HIS A 247 -5.40 11.44 16.36
N SER A 248 -4.66 11.70 17.44
CA SER A 248 -5.18 11.95 18.80
C SER A 248 -6.28 13.02 18.96
N ARG A 249 -6.37 13.95 18.00
CA ARG A 249 -7.34 15.07 17.99
C ARG A 249 -8.36 15.01 16.86
N TRP A 250 -8.66 13.83 16.33
CA TRP A 250 -9.66 13.66 15.28
C TRP A 250 -10.96 13.05 15.80
N LEU A 251 -10.90 11.77 16.19
CA LEU A 251 -12.00 11.07 16.84
C LEU A 251 -11.55 10.66 18.24
N SER A 252 -12.50 10.36 19.14
CA SER A 252 -12.13 9.74 20.41
C SER A 252 -11.55 8.34 20.17
N ALA A 253 -10.74 7.86 21.11
CA ALA A 253 -10.15 6.52 21.02
C ALA A 253 -11.23 5.44 20.92
N GLU A 254 -12.34 5.59 21.65
CA GLU A 254 -13.49 4.67 21.61
C GLU A 254 -14.18 4.68 20.24
N ALA A 255 -14.40 5.87 19.67
CA ALA A 255 -15.04 6.01 18.37
C ALA A 255 -14.17 5.42 17.25
N MET A 256 -12.85 5.60 17.31
CA MET A 256 -11.94 5.02 16.34
C MET A 256 -11.76 3.51 16.53
N ALA A 257 -11.60 3.04 17.77
CA ALA A 257 -11.52 1.61 18.08
C ALA A 257 -12.77 0.84 17.61
N ALA A 258 -13.96 1.42 17.73
CA ALA A 258 -15.19 0.84 17.19
C ALA A 258 -15.12 0.64 15.67
N ARG A 259 -14.60 1.63 14.92
CA ARG A 259 -14.41 1.53 13.45
C ARG A 259 -13.35 0.50 13.09
N LEU A 260 -12.22 0.49 13.80
CA LEU A 260 -11.14 -0.48 13.60
C LEU A 260 -11.63 -1.91 13.83
N ASN A 261 -12.40 -2.14 14.90
CA ASN A 261 -13.01 -3.43 15.18
C ASN A 261 -14.01 -3.84 14.09
N ASP A 262 -14.83 -2.91 13.58
CA ASP A 262 -15.77 -3.18 12.49
C ASP A 262 -15.07 -3.63 11.20
N VAL A 263 -13.94 -3.00 10.85
CA VAL A 263 -13.15 -3.40 9.67
C VAL A 263 -12.21 -4.58 9.91
N GLY A 264 -12.22 -5.14 11.12
CA GLY A 264 -11.49 -6.38 11.44
C GLY A 264 -10.01 -6.19 11.72
N VAL A 265 -9.63 -5.11 12.41
CA VAL A 265 -8.23 -4.81 12.79
C VAL A 265 -7.50 -5.99 13.45
N GLY A 266 -8.20 -6.89 14.16
CA GLY A 266 -7.61 -8.09 14.75
C GLY A 266 -7.07 -9.12 13.75
N ARG A 267 -7.30 -8.95 12.45
CA ARG A 267 -6.66 -9.73 11.37
C ARG A 267 -5.45 -9.01 10.77
N ALA A 268 -5.34 -7.71 10.98
CA ALA A 268 -4.18 -6.91 10.64
C ALA A 268 -3.14 -6.97 11.78
N ARG A 269 -1.98 -6.31 11.62
CA ARG A 269 -1.04 -6.10 12.74
C ARG A 269 -1.58 -5.05 13.72
N GLY A 270 -2.24 -4.03 13.17
CA GLY A 270 -3.04 -3.08 13.92
C GLY A 270 -3.31 -1.81 13.13
N PHE A 271 -2.89 -0.65 13.61
CA PHE A 271 -3.27 0.64 13.04
C PHE A 271 -2.14 1.68 12.89
N SER A 272 -2.34 2.70 12.05
CA SER A 272 -1.39 3.82 11.90
C SER A 272 -1.98 5.12 12.45
N LEU A 273 -1.11 5.97 12.98
CA LEU A 273 -1.46 7.27 13.54
C LEU A 273 -0.63 8.39 12.92
N ASN A 274 -1.18 9.61 13.03
CA ASN A 274 -0.52 10.88 12.73
C ASN A 274 -0.12 11.06 11.26
N VAL A 275 -0.62 10.21 10.36
CA VAL A 275 -0.23 10.22 8.94
C VAL A 275 -0.46 11.61 8.35
N SER A 276 0.59 12.21 7.83
CA SER A 276 0.57 13.58 7.31
C SER A 276 0.19 14.67 8.32
N ASN A 277 0.27 14.41 9.62
CA ASN A 277 0.00 15.38 10.68
C ASN A 277 1.27 15.68 11.51
N PHE A 278 1.10 16.36 12.63
CA PHE A 278 2.20 17.03 13.35
C PHE A 278 2.15 16.81 14.86
N TYR A 279 1.21 16.02 15.38
CA TYR A 279 1.09 15.81 16.81
C TYR A 279 2.32 15.11 17.37
N THR A 280 2.72 15.52 18.58
CA THR A 280 3.93 15.01 19.22
C THR A 280 3.84 13.51 19.43
N THR A 281 4.96 12.81 19.29
CA THR A 281 5.01 11.35 19.45
C THR A 281 4.43 10.89 20.79
N ASP A 282 4.65 11.61 21.89
CA ASP A 282 4.11 11.25 23.20
C ASP A 282 2.57 11.31 23.26
N GLU A 283 1.96 12.31 22.62
CA GLU A 283 0.50 12.42 22.51
C GLU A 283 -0.08 11.26 21.70
N GLU A 284 0.57 10.92 20.58
CA GLU A 284 0.16 9.81 19.72
C GLU A 284 0.40 8.45 20.38
N ILE A 285 1.41 8.30 21.25
CA ILE A 285 1.59 7.09 22.07
C ILE A 285 0.41 6.95 23.03
N GLY A 286 0.05 8.01 23.76
CA GLY A 286 -1.09 7.96 24.68
C GLY A 286 -2.39 7.57 23.98
N TYR A 287 -2.64 8.12 22.80
CA TYR A 287 -3.80 7.78 21.98
C TYR A 287 -3.73 6.35 21.41
N GLY A 288 -2.56 5.93 20.93
CA GLY A 288 -2.32 4.59 20.41
C GLY A 288 -2.51 3.50 21.47
N GLU A 289 -1.96 3.67 22.67
CA GLU A 289 -2.16 2.72 23.76
C GLU A 289 -3.64 2.63 24.18
N ALA A 290 -4.37 3.75 24.16
CA ALA A 290 -5.81 3.75 24.44
C ALA A 290 -6.61 2.96 23.39
N ILE A 291 -6.33 3.17 22.09
CA ILE A 291 -6.97 2.37 21.02
C ILE A 291 -6.56 0.90 21.15
N SER A 292 -5.29 0.60 21.38
CA SER A 292 -4.77 -0.78 21.52
C SER A 292 -5.52 -1.56 22.60
N GLY A 293 -5.77 -0.94 23.77
CA GLY A 293 -6.57 -1.54 24.84
C GLY A 293 -8.02 -1.86 24.45
N LEU A 294 -8.57 -1.15 23.46
CA LEU A 294 -9.94 -1.31 22.95
C LEU A 294 -10.03 -2.21 21.69
N THR A 295 -8.89 -2.61 21.14
CA THR A 295 -8.77 -3.47 19.93
C THR A 295 -8.01 -4.76 20.23
N ASN A 296 -8.08 -5.23 21.48
CA ASN A 296 -7.49 -6.50 21.94
C ASN A 296 -5.95 -6.57 21.79
N GLY A 297 -5.26 -5.47 22.11
CA GLY A 297 -3.80 -5.41 22.11
C GLY A 297 -3.19 -5.28 20.71
N SER A 298 -3.91 -4.69 19.76
CA SER A 298 -3.35 -4.45 18.42
C SER A 298 -2.18 -3.47 18.51
N HIS A 299 -1.17 -3.66 17.66
CA HIS A 299 -0.01 -2.78 17.63
C HIS A 299 -0.23 -1.57 16.73
N TYR A 300 0.67 -0.60 16.78
CA TYR A 300 0.54 0.59 15.95
C TYR A 300 1.86 1.19 15.51
N VAL A 301 1.79 2.02 14.47
CA VAL A 301 2.89 2.86 14.00
C VAL A 301 2.50 4.33 14.05
N ILE A 302 3.46 5.21 14.29
CA ILE A 302 3.24 6.66 14.32
C ILE A 302 4.04 7.31 13.19
N ASP A 303 3.39 8.16 12.39
CA ASP A 303 4.08 9.03 11.46
C ASP A 303 4.80 10.16 12.21
N THR A 304 6.14 10.14 12.17
CA THR A 304 7.03 11.14 12.79
C THR A 304 7.72 12.02 11.76
N SER A 305 7.23 12.03 10.52
CA SER A 305 7.84 12.78 9.41
C SER A 305 7.97 14.28 9.67
N ARG A 306 7.01 14.89 10.39
CA ARG A 306 6.92 16.36 10.54
C ARG A 306 6.58 16.83 11.96
N ASN A 307 6.64 15.96 12.96
CA ASN A 307 6.14 16.25 14.30
C ASN A 307 7.23 16.69 15.32
N GLY A 308 8.45 16.98 14.87
CA GLY A 308 9.58 17.31 15.77
C GLY A 308 9.38 18.58 16.61
N ALA A 309 8.48 19.47 16.17
CA ALA A 309 8.10 20.70 16.87
C ALA A 309 6.62 20.69 17.31
N GLY A 310 5.98 19.52 17.33
CA GLY A 310 4.55 19.38 17.58
C GLY A 310 3.66 20.03 16.52
N PRO A 311 2.35 20.23 16.79
CA PRO A 311 1.44 20.88 15.87
C PRO A 311 1.59 22.41 15.90
N ALA A 312 1.18 23.05 14.80
CA ALA A 312 0.99 24.50 14.79
C ALA A 312 -0.14 24.90 15.77
N PRO A 313 -0.22 26.18 16.18
CA PRO A 313 -1.35 26.66 16.99
C PRO A 313 -2.70 26.25 16.40
N ASP A 314 -3.65 25.93 17.27
CA ASP A 314 -4.93 25.38 16.85
C ASP A 314 -5.72 26.39 16.00
N ALA A 315 -6.03 26.00 14.77
CA ALA A 315 -6.71 26.83 13.79
C ALA A 315 -7.21 25.97 12.61
N PRO A 316 -8.28 26.40 11.90
CA PRO A 316 -8.65 25.77 10.64
C PRO A 316 -7.45 25.76 9.67
N LEU A 317 -7.22 24.61 9.02
CA LEU A 317 -6.10 24.37 8.10
C LEU A 317 -4.69 24.45 8.72
N ASN A 318 -4.56 24.37 10.06
CA ASN A 318 -3.24 24.28 10.71
C ASN A 318 -2.44 23.03 10.32
N TRP A 319 -3.07 22.05 9.68
CA TRP A 319 -2.46 20.85 9.11
C TRP A 319 -2.01 21.01 7.65
N CYS A 320 -2.44 22.07 6.95
CA CYS A 320 -2.19 22.24 5.52
C CYS A 320 -0.98 23.15 5.28
N ASN A 321 0.18 22.55 5.03
CA ASN A 321 1.49 23.24 4.87
C ASN A 321 1.83 24.26 5.98
N PRO A 322 1.69 23.94 7.28
CA PRO A 322 2.04 24.86 8.35
C PRO A 322 3.54 25.16 8.41
N SER A 323 3.88 26.43 8.63
CA SER A 323 5.26 26.86 8.88
C SER A 323 5.75 26.46 10.28
N GLY A 324 7.08 26.44 10.46
CA GLY A 324 7.72 26.24 11.76
C GLY A 324 7.58 24.82 12.32
N ARG A 325 7.20 23.85 11.49
CA ARG A 325 7.23 22.42 11.83
C ARG A 325 8.64 21.89 11.57
N ALA A 326 9.01 20.81 12.23
CA ALA A 326 10.34 20.21 12.15
C ALA A 326 10.23 18.72 11.80
N LEU A 327 11.26 18.17 11.15
CA LEU A 327 11.41 16.71 11.05
C LEU A 327 11.37 16.12 12.46
N GLY A 328 10.59 15.05 12.65
CA GLY A 328 10.54 14.31 13.91
C GLY A 328 11.62 13.23 13.97
N ALA A 329 11.44 12.27 14.87
CA ALA A 329 12.34 11.12 15.00
C ALA A 329 12.46 10.39 13.65
N PRO A 330 13.69 10.07 13.17
CA PRO A 330 13.86 9.21 12.01
C PRO A 330 13.23 7.83 12.25
N PRO A 331 12.85 7.09 11.19
CA PRO A 331 12.18 5.82 11.33
C PRO A 331 12.96 4.80 12.17
N THR A 332 12.29 4.21 13.16
CA THR A 332 12.92 3.31 14.14
C THR A 332 11.89 2.39 14.77
N THR A 333 12.33 1.21 15.19
CA THR A 333 11.54 0.28 16.04
C THR A 333 11.88 0.41 17.53
N ALA A 334 12.83 1.29 17.89
CA ALA A 334 13.13 1.66 19.28
C ALA A 334 12.15 2.75 19.75
N THR A 335 10.91 2.36 20.02
CA THR A 335 9.81 3.24 20.41
C THR A 335 9.66 3.30 21.95
N ALA A 336 8.83 4.23 22.43
CA ALA A 336 8.52 4.40 23.85
C ALA A 336 7.11 3.90 24.23
N GLY A 337 6.29 3.50 23.26
CA GLY A 337 4.98 2.86 23.49
C GLY A 337 5.12 1.35 23.58
N ALA A 338 4.33 0.70 24.43
CA ALA A 338 4.37 -0.74 24.64
C ALA A 338 3.92 -1.52 23.40
N HIS A 339 2.95 -0.98 22.66
CA HIS A 339 2.42 -1.57 21.43
C HIS A 339 2.82 -0.78 20.17
N ALA A 340 3.72 0.21 20.30
CA ALA A 340 4.24 0.98 19.18
C ALA A 340 5.33 0.19 18.44
N ASP A 341 5.00 -0.42 17.30
CA ASP A 341 5.97 -1.20 16.50
C ASP A 341 7.05 -0.33 15.86
N ALA A 342 6.71 0.88 15.41
CA ALA A 342 7.69 1.80 14.83
C ALA A 342 7.23 3.26 14.83
N TYR A 343 8.21 4.15 14.87
CA TYR A 343 8.08 5.47 14.27
C TYR A 343 8.46 5.34 12.80
N LEU A 344 7.63 5.86 11.90
CA LEU A 344 7.83 5.80 10.46
C LEU A 344 7.69 7.21 9.87
N TRP A 345 8.28 7.45 8.71
CA TRP A 345 7.93 8.60 7.89
C TRP A 345 6.96 8.13 6.82
N ILE A 346 5.67 8.25 7.11
CA ILE A 346 4.62 7.80 6.19
C ILE A 346 4.38 8.91 5.18
N LYS A 347 4.05 10.12 5.64
CA LYS A 347 4.15 11.32 4.80
C LYS A 347 5.60 11.56 4.41
N ARG A 348 5.80 11.98 3.17
CA ARG A 348 7.10 12.31 2.61
C ARG A 348 7.45 13.78 2.88
N PRO A 349 8.44 14.12 3.73
CA PRO A 349 8.81 15.50 3.98
C PRO A 349 9.16 16.24 2.68
N GLY A 350 8.54 17.39 2.47
CA GLY A 350 8.67 18.18 1.24
C GLY A 350 7.50 18.06 0.28
N GLU A 351 6.63 17.04 0.39
CA GLU A 351 5.40 17.00 -0.41
C GLU A 351 4.35 17.94 0.16
N SER A 352 3.82 18.84 -0.69
CA SER A 352 2.72 19.75 -0.33
C SER A 352 1.49 18.98 0.17
N ASP A 353 0.78 19.52 1.14
CA ASP A 353 -0.51 19.03 1.61
C ASP A 353 -1.68 19.50 0.74
N GLY A 354 -1.47 20.50 -0.11
CA GLY A 354 -2.52 21.04 -0.96
C GLY A 354 -2.31 22.50 -1.34
N THR A 355 -3.31 23.07 -2.02
CA THR A 355 -3.33 24.50 -2.32
C THR A 355 -3.60 25.35 -1.08
N CYS A 356 -4.16 24.75 -0.02
CA CYS A 356 -4.33 25.29 1.33
C CYS A 356 -4.95 26.69 1.42
N GLY A 357 -5.77 27.07 0.43
CA GLY A 357 -6.35 28.42 0.33
C GLY A 357 -5.34 29.54 0.00
N ARG A 358 -4.08 29.19 -0.31
CA ARG A 358 -2.97 30.13 -0.55
C ARG A 358 -2.35 30.01 -1.95
N GLY A 359 -2.89 29.15 -2.81
CA GLY A 359 -2.33 28.89 -4.14
C GLY A 359 -1.01 28.11 -4.10
N GLU A 360 -0.77 27.37 -3.01
CA GLU A 360 0.38 26.48 -2.86
C GLU A 360 0.30 25.30 -3.85
N PRO A 361 1.41 24.56 -4.07
CA PRO A 361 1.42 23.44 -5.00
C PRO A 361 0.39 22.35 -4.66
N GLN A 362 -0.07 21.63 -5.69
CA GLN A 362 -1.00 20.49 -5.54
C GLN A 362 -0.51 19.49 -4.47
N ALA A 363 -1.46 18.88 -3.74
CA ALA A 363 -1.17 17.82 -2.79
C ALA A 363 -0.29 16.70 -3.42
N GLY A 364 0.75 16.28 -2.70
CA GLY A 364 1.72 15.28 -3.18
C GLY A 364 2.83 15.84 -4.08
N ARG A 365 2.78 17.12 -4.49
CA ARG A 365 3.89 17.73 -5.24
C ARG A 365 5.05 18.00 -4.29
N PHE A 366 6.22 17.43 -4.60
CA PHE A 366 7.45 17.75 -3.88
C PHE A 366 7.90 19.19 -4.11
N VAL A 367 8.21 19.88 -3.02
CA VAL A 367 8.70 21.26 -2.95
C VAL A 367 9.98 21.25 -2.12
N SER A 368 11.14 21.41 -2.76
CA SER A 368 12.43 21.34 -2.07
C SER A 368 12.51 22.27 -0.86
N GLN A 369 11.93 23.48 -0.95
CA GLN A 369 11.92 24.43 0.15
C GLN A 369 11.21 23.88 1.39
N TYR A 370 10.10 23.15 1.24
CA TYR A 370 9.39 22.57 2.38
C TYR A 370 10.20 21.47 3.09
N ALA A 371 10.94 20.66 2.33
CA ALA A 371 11.86 19.68 2.91
C ALA A 371 13.00 20.35 3.67
N ILE A 372 13.57 21.41 3.09
CA ILE A 372 14.63 22.23 3.69
C ILE A 372 14.14 22.89 4.98
N ASP A 373 12.95 23.51 4.97
CA ASP A 373 12.38 24.19 6.13
C ASP A 373 12.15 23.22 7.29
N LEU A 374 11.62 22.02 7.02
CA LEU A 374 11.43 20.98 8.04
C LEU A 374 12.78 20.55 8.66
N ALA A 375 13.83 20.40 7.85
CA ALA A 375 15.15 20.01 8.32
C ALA A 375 15.85 21.12 9.12
N HIS A 376 15.82 22.37 8.64
CA HIS A 376 16.34 23.52 9.38
C HIS A 376 15.66 23.68 10.73
N ASN A 377 14.33 23.52 10.79
CA ASN A 377 13.59 23.61 12.05
C ASN A 377 13.91 22.45 13.01
N ALA A 378 14.48 21.35 12.52
CA ALA A 378 15.01 20.26 13.33
C ALA A 378 16.48 20.48 13.74
N GLY A 379 17.07 21.63 13.40
CA GLY A 379 18.46 21.97 13.75
C GLY A 379 19.52 21.28 12.89
N GLN A 380 19.15 20.84 11.68
CA GLN A 380 20.09 20.27 10.71
C GLN A 380 20.81 21.34 9.89
#